data_AF-A0A3Q0DYS7-F1
#
_entry.id   AF-A0A3Q0DYS7-F1
#
_cell.length_a   1.000
_cell.length_b   1.000
_cell.length_c   1.000
_cell.angle_alpha   90.00
_cell.angle_beta   90.00
_cell.angle_gamma   90.00
#
_symmetry.space_group_name_H-M   'P 1'
#
loop_
_entity.id
_entity.type
_entity.pdbx_description
1 polymer ?
#
loop_
_entity_poly.entity_id
_entity_poly.type
_entity_poly.pdbx_seq_one_letter_code
_entity_poly.pdbx_strand_id
1 'polypeptide(L)'
;MYPGNTSKLHGRDGRKNVVPCVLSISGDLDQGVLAYLYDSFQLTASAFMRNDGLHRKVLKLHPCLAPVKVALDVGRGPTVELRQVCQGLFNELLESGISVWPGYLETVQFSLEQLYSKYDEMGVLFAVLVTETTLENGLAHLRSRDTTMKEMMHISKVREFVIKYIAAAGSA
;
A
#
# COMPACT_ATOMS: atom_id res chain seq x y z
N MET A 1 32.37 -25.09 -33.37
CA MET A 1 31.71 -24.20 -34.35
C MET A 1 30.37 -24.84 -34.67
N TYR A 2 29.24 -24.23 -34.27
CA TYR A 2 27.91 -24.82 -34.50
C TYR A 2 27.57 -24.80 -36.01
N PRO A 3 27.21 -25.93 -36.64
CA PRO A 3 26.97 -26.02 -38.09
C PRO A 3 25.53 -25.59 -38.47
N GLY A 4 25.06 -24.47 -37.91
CA GLY A 4 23.71 -23.94 -38.16
C GLY A 4 23.72 -22.80 -39.18
N ASN A 5 22.68 -22.71 -40.01
CA ASN A 5 22.51 -21.62 -40.97
C ASN A 5 22.36 -20.27 -40.24
N THR A 6 23.40 -19.43 -40.28
CA THR A 6 23.45 -18.12 -39.62
C THR A 6 22.63 -17.05 -40.33
N SER A 7 22.12 -17.30 -41.55
CA SER A 7 21.27 -16.35 -42.28
C SER A 7 20.02 -15.95 -41.49
N LYS A 8 19.50 -16.87 -40.65
CA LYS A 8 18.35 -16.65 -39.77
C LYS A 8 18.65 -15.76 -38.56
N LEU A 9 19.92 -15.58 -38.20
CA LEU A 9 20.35 -14.80 -37.03
C LEU A 9 20.70 -13.34 -37.38
N HIS A 10 20.68 -12.97 -38.67
CA HIS A 10 21.01 -11.62 -39.10
C HIS A 10 19.84 -10.67 -38.82
N GLY A 11 20.10 -9.65 -38.02
CA GLY A 11 19.26 -8.46 -37.91
C GLY A 11 19.72 -7.39 -38.91
N ARG A 12 18.85 -6.39 -39.14
CA ARG A 12 19.21 -5.23 -39.95
C ARG A 12 19.74 -4.11 -39.06
N ASP A 13 20.96 -3.67 -39.33
CA ASP A 13 21.53 -2.45 -38.79
C ASP A 13 21.66 -1.42 -39.93
N GLY A 14 20.68 -0.51 -40.02
CA GLY A 14 20.55 0.42 -41.13
C GLY A 14 20.37 -0.27 -42.48
N ARG A 15 21.39 -0.23 -43.34
CA ARG A 15 21.40 -0.92 -44.65
C ARG A 15 22.17 -2.24 -44.63
N LYS A 16 22.80 -2.60 -43.50
CA LYS A 16 23.67 -3.78 -43.38
C LYS A 16 22.93 -4.89 -42.64
N ASN A 17 23.17 -6.12 -43.06
CA ASN A 17 22.76 -7.31 -42.31
C ASN A 17 23.89 -7.67 -41.35
N VAL A 18 23.60 -7.74 -40.05
CA VAL A 18 24.60 -8.00 -39.00
C VAL A 18 24.08 -9.07 -38.04
N VAL A 19 24.99 -9.85 -37.45
CA VAL A 19 24.64 -10.70 -36.31
C VAL A 19 24.60 -9.81 -35.06
N PRO A 20 23.48 -9.73 -34.33
CA PRO A 20 23.36 -8.83 -33.19
C PRO A 20 24.26 -9.27 -32.03
N CYS A 21 24.80 -8.29 -31.29
CA CYS A 21 25.41 -8.54 -29.99
C CYS A 21 24.30 -8.86 -28.98
N VAL A 22 24.51 -9.89 -28.14
CA VAL A 22 23.57 -10.27 -27.10
C VAL A 22 23.98 -9.59 -25.80
N LEU A 23 23.14 -8.67 -25.31
CA LEU A 23 23.25 -8.09 -23.98
C LEU A 23 22.35 -8.87 -23.03
N SER A 24 22.92 -9.42 -21.96
CA SER A 24 22.18 -10.13 -20.92
C SER A 24 22.24 -9.36 -19.62
N ILE A 25 21.07 -9.00 -19.07
CA ILE A 25 20.92 -8.35 -17.76
C ILE A 25 20.10 -9.30 -16.89
N SER A 26 20.66 -9.70 -15.76
CA SER A 26 20.00 -10.53 -14.76
C SER A 26 19.86 -9.77 -13.45
N GLY A 27 18.66 -9.77 -12.87
CA GLY A 27 18.39 -9.22 -11.55
C GLY A 27 17.64 -10.23 -10.70
N ASP A 28 18.03 -10.35 -9.44
CA ASP A 28 17.37 -11.22 -8.46
C ASP A 28 16.26 -10.43 -7.75
N LEU A 29 15.01 -10.75 -8.05
CA LEU A 29 13.85 -10.07 -7.49
C LEU A 29 13.61 -10.44 -6.02
N ASP A 30 13.99 -11.64 -5.59
CA ASP A 30 13.81 -12.08 -4.21
C ASP A 30 14.76 -11.30 -3.29
N GLN A 31 16.03 -11.18 -3.70
CA GLN A 31 16.98 -10.31 -3.00
C GLN A 31 16.57 -8.84 -3.05
N GLY A 32 16.01 -8.39 -4.17
CA GLY A 32 15.48 -7.02 -4.30
C GLY A 32 14.33 -6.74 -3.32
N VAL A 33 13.38 -7.67 -3.19
CA VAL A 33 12.27 -7.55 -2.22
C VAL A 33 12.82 -7.51 -0.80
N LEU A 34 13.76 -8.39 -0.45
CA LEU A 34 14.41 -8.37 0.86
C LEU A 34 15.10 -7.01 1.10
N ALA A 35 15.85 -6.51 0.13
CA ALA A 35 16.51 -5.21 0.25
C ALA A 35 15.52 -4.06 0.54
N TYR A 36 14.37 -4.02 -0.16
CA TYR A 36 13.32 -3.04 0.12
C TYR A 36 12.68 -3.22 1.49
N LEU A 37 12.50 -4.45 1.96
CA LEU A 37 11.99 -4.70 3.31
C LEU A 37 12.95 -4.16 4.38
N TYR A 38 14.25 -4.44 4.24
CA TYR A 38 15.27 -3.92 5.14
C TYR A 38 15.37 -2.39 5.10
N ASP A 39 15.37 -1.79 3.91
CA ASP A 39 15.40 -0.34 3.72
C ASP A 39 14.19 0.36 4.35
N SER A 40 13.00 -0.25 4.22
CA SER A 40 11.76 0.32 4.73
C SER A 40 11.61 0.27 6.25
N PHE A 41 12.35 -0.61 6.94
CA PHE A 41 12.14 -0.87 8.36
C PHE A 41 12.65 0.29 9.23
N GLN A 42 11.75 0.89 10.02
CA GLN A 42 12.09 1.96 10.96
C GLN A 42 11.59 1.64 12.37
N LEU A 43 12.47 1.91 13.34
CA LEU A 43 12.16 1.92 14.77
C LEU A 43 12.09 3.38 15.23
N THR A 44 10.90 3.89 15.52
CA THR A 44 10.72 5.27 16.02
C THR A 44 10.34 5.23 17.49
N ALA A 45 11.02 6.02 18.33
CA ALA A 45 10.58 6.22 19.72
C ALA A 45 9.20 6.87 19.72
N SER A 46 8.25 6.29 20.43
CA SER A 46 6.89 6.82 20.49
C SER A 46 6.86 8.09 21.37
N ALA A 47 6.57 9.25 20.77
CA ALA A 47 6.49 10.52 21.50
C ALA A 47 5.40 10.56 22.58
N PHE A 48 4.49 9.57 22.60
CA PHE A 48 3.31 9.53 23.46
C PHE A 48 3.41 8.59 24.67
N MET A 49 4.49 7.80 24.80
CA MET A 49 4.64 6.85 25.90
C MET A 49 5.90 7.17 26.70
N ARG A 50 5.73 7.68 27.93
CA ARG A 50 6.79 7.94 28.93
C ARG A 50 7.51 6.68 29.44
N ASN A 51 7.28 5.51 28.84
CA ASN A 51 7.87 4.26 29.26
C ASN A 51 8.99 3.85 28.30
N ASP A 52 10.17 3.64 28.87
CA ASP A 52 11.50 3.66 28.25
C ASP A 52 11.81 2.43 27.38
N GLY A 53 10.92 2.02 26.47
CA GLY A 53 11.18 0.83 25.63
C GLY A 53 10.19 0.45 24.53
N LEU A 54 9.06 1.15 24.36
CA LEU A 54 8.12 0.80 23.28
C LEU A 54 8.41 1.59 22.00
N HIS A 55 9.31 1.04 21.19
CA HIS A 55 9.60 1.55 19.84
C HIS A 55 8.47 1.16 18.87
N ARG A 56 7.92 2.15 18.17
CA ARG A 56 7.02 1.93 17.03
C ARG A 56 7.82 1.29 15.91
N LYS A 57 7.39 0.10 15.48
CA LYS A 57 7.90 -0.59 14.29
C LYS A 57 7.04 -0.20 13.09
N VAL A 58 7.66 0.17 11.99
CA VAL A 58 6.94 0.52 10.75
C VAL A 58 7.74 0.11 9.53
N LEU A 59 7.06 -0.42 8.51
CA LEU A 59 7.63 -0.64 7.17
C LEU A 59 7.22 0.52 6.26
N LYS A 60 8.12 1.49 6.06
CA LYS A 60 7.90 2.62 5.15
C LYS A 60 8.20 2.28 3.70
N LEU A 61 7.57 1.24 3.18
CA LEU A 61 7.68 0.87 1.77
C LEU A 61 7.19 2.01 0.88
N HIS A 62 7.85 2.20 -0.27
CA HIS A 62 7.41 3.19 -1.25
C HIS A 62 5.93 2.98 -1.61
N PRO A 63 5.11 4.05 -1.79
CA PRO A 63 3.69 3.90 -2.05
C PRO A 63 3.34 2.97 -3.23
N CYS A 64 4.19 2.91 -4.27
CA CYS A 64 4.00 1.99 -5.39
C CYS A 64 4.26 0.52 -5.01
N LEU A 65 5.20 0.27 -4.10
CA LEU A 65 5.63 -1.08 -3.69
C LEU A 65 4.84 -1.65 -2.51
N ALA A 66 4.21 -0.79 -1.70
CA ALA A 66 3.43 -1.24 -0.53
C ALA A 66 2.36 -2.28 -0.92
N PRO A 67 2.30 -3.46 -0.29
CA PRO A 67 1.42 -4.55 -0.73
C PRO A 67 -0.07 -4.22 -0.53
N VAL A 68 -0.37 -3.52 0.57
CA VAL A 68 -1.71 -3.04 0.90
C VAL A 68 -1.66 -1.51 0.93
N LYS A 69 -2.55 -0.84 0.18
CA LYS A 69 -2.59 0.63 0.16
C LYS A 69 -3.47 1.18 1.28
N VAL A 70 -4.63 0.56 1.51
CA VAL A 70 -5.63 1.06 2.46
C VAL A 70 -6.09 -0.06 3.39
N ALA A 71 -6.30 0.22 4.67
CA ALA A 71 -7.05 -0.63 5.58
C ALA A 71 -8.39 0.02 5.89
N LEU A 72 -9.47 -0.75 5.90
CA LEU A 72 -10.82 -0.28 6.25
C LEU A 72 -11.30 -0.95 7.53
N ASP A 73 -11.59 -0.15 8.55
CA ASP A 73 -12.07 -0.60 9.86
C ASP A 73 -13.39 0.07 10.24
N VAL A 74 -14.12 -0.59 11.14
CA VAL A 74 -15.30 -0.01 11.79
C VAL A 74 -14.94 0.42 13.20
N GLY A 75 -15.39 1.61 13.58
CA GLY A 75 -15.31 2.10 14.95
C GLY A 75 -16.51 1.66 15.79
N ARG A 76 -16.80 2.42 16.84
CA ARG A 76 -17.98 2.19 17.67
C ARG A 76 -19.25 2.54 16.90
N GLY A 77 -20.27 1.68 17.01
CA GLY A 77 -21.63 1.97 16.58
C GLY A 77 -22.42 0.79 16.01
N PRO A 78 -23.47 1.03 15.20
CA PRO A 78 -24.31 -0.02 14.62
C PRO A 78 -23.52 -0.83 13.60
N THR A 79 -22.94 -1.94 14.07
CA THR A 79 -21.95 -2.74 13.34
C THR A 79 -22.43 -3.19 11.95
N VAL A 80 -23.73 -3.47 11.77
CA VAL A 80 -24.26 -3.95 10.48
C VAL A 80 -24.22 -2.85 9.42
N GLU A 81 -24.71 -1.66 9.75
CA GLU A 81 -24.77 -0.51 8.84
C GLU A 81 -23.36 -0.02 8.50
N LEU A 82 -22.48 0.09 9.51
CA LEU A 82 -21.09 0.46 9.32
C LEU A 82 -20.36 -0.53 8.40
N ARG A 83 -20.59 -1.84 8.57
CA ARG A 83 -20.01 -2.86 7.68
C ARG A 83 -20.53 -2.79 6.26
N GLN A 84 -21.80 -2.43 6.05
CA GLN A 84 -22.34 -2.22 4.70
C GLN A 84 -21.66 -1.03 4.00
N VAL A 85 -21.44 0.07 4.72
CA VAL A 85 -20.70 1.22 4.20
C VAL A 85 -19.24 0.84 3.88
N CYS A 86 -18.55 0.12 4.77
CA CYS A 86 -17.22 -0.41 4.50
C CYS A 86 -17.19 -1.31 3.27
N GLN A 87 -18.18 -2.20 3.10
CA GLN A 87 -18.25 -3.09 1.94
C GLN A 87 -18.42 -2.32 0.63
N GLY A 88 -19.21 -1.24 0.63
CA GLY A 88 -19.35 -0.36 -0.52
C GLY A 88 -18.03 0.31 -0.90
N LEU A 89 -17.36 0.92 0.07
CA LEU A 89 -16.06 1.57 -0.13
C LEU A 89 -14.97 0.56 -0.54
N PHE A 90 -14.99 -0.64 0.03
CA PHE A 90 -14.08 -1.73 -0.31
C PHE A 90 -14.17 -2.09 -1.79
N ASN A 91 -15.39 -2.29 -2.30
CA ASN A 91 -15.62 -2.60 -3.71
C ASN A 91 -15.17 -1.44 -4.61
N GLU A 92 -15.50 -0.19 -4.26
CA GLU A 92 -15.14 0.99 -5.05
C GLU A 92 -13.62 1.17 -5.19
N LEU A 93 -12.87 0.92 -4.10
CA LEU A 93 -11.42 0.97 -4.09
C LEU A 93 -10.80 -0.19 -4.90
N LEU A 94 -11.32 -1.42 -4.76
CA LEU A 94 -10.85 -2.57 -5.53
C LEU A 94 -11.09 -2.42 -7.03
N GLU A 95 -12.27 -1.91 -7.43
CA GLU A 95 -12.60 -1.60 -8.83
C GLU A 95 -11.62 -0.58 -9.44
N SER A 96 -11.00 0.24 -8.59
CA SER A 96 -9.97 1.21 -8.98
C SER A 96 -8.55 0.64 -8.95
N GLY A 97 -8.38 -0.66 -8.70
CA GLY A 97 -7.08 -1.32 -8.61
C GLY A 97 -6.29 -1.02 -7.33
N ILE A 98 -6.93 -0.48 -6.30
CA ILE A 98 -6.30 -0.19 -5.01
C ILE A 98 -6.40 -1.43 -4.12
N SER A 99 -5.29 -1.93 -3.59
CA SER A 99 -5.31 -3.05 -2.64
C SER A 99 -5.79 -2.59 -1.26
N VAL A 100 -6.81 -3.28 -0.74
CA VAL A 100 -7.49 -2.93 0.52
C VAL A 100 -7.48 -4.09 1.51
N TRP A 101 -7.17 -3.82 2.77
CA TRP A 101 -7.33 -4.76 3.89
C TRP A 101 -8.72 -4.64 4.50
N PRO A 102 -9.54 -5.72 4.55
CA PRO A 102 -10.90 -5.67 5.06
C PRO A 102 -10.95 -5.87 6.59
N GLY A 103 -10.38 -4.92 7.35
CA GLY A 103 -10.34 -4.96 8.81
C GLY A 103 -11.73 -4.99 9.47
N TYR A 104 -12.74 -4.42 8.82
CA TYR A 104 -14.14 -4.44 9.26
C TYR A 104 -14.77 -5.85 9.38
N LEU A 105 -14.17 -6.86 8.76
CA LEU A 105 -14.57 -8.27 8.89
C LEU A 105 -13.96 -8.97 10.11
N GLU A 106 -12.95 -8.37 10.75
CA GLU A 106 -12.34 -8.95 11.95
C GLU A 106 -13.36 -9.05 13.08
N THR A 107 -13.39 -10.21 13.73
CA THR A 107 -14.27 -10.50 14.88
C THR A 107 -13.57 -10.25 16.21
N VAL A 108 -12.23 -10.18 16.20
CA VAL A 108 -11.40 -9.89 17.37
C VAL A 108 -11.40 -8.39 17.61
N GLN A 109 -11.71 -7.98 18.84
CA GLN A 109 -11.65 -6.57 19.24
C GLN A 109 -10.20 -6.18 19.52
N PHE A 110 -9.62 -5.35 18.66
CA PHE A 110 -8.35 -4.66 18.89
C PHE A 110 -8.61 -3.22 19.34
N SER A 111 -7.72 -2.67 20.16
CA SER A 111 -7.69 -1.23 20.37
C SER A 111 -7.24 -0.52 19.09
N LEU A 112 -7.63 0.74 18.89
CA LEU A 112 -7.20 1.52 17.72
C LEU A 112 -5.66 1.62 17.64
N GLU A 113 -4.98 1.70 18.79
CA GLU A 113 -3.52 1.73 18.86
C GLU A 113 -2.90 0.42 18.37
N GLN A 114 -3.49 -0.73 18.73
CA GLN A 114 -3.06 -2.04 18.25
C GLN A 114 -3.27 -2.18 16.74
N LEU A 115 -4.40 -1.73 16.21
CA LEU A 115 -4.67 -1.73 14.77
C LEU A 115 -3.66 -0.86 14.01
N TYR A 116 -3.40 0.36 14.50
CA TYR A 116 -2.42 1.24 13.86
C TYR A 116 -1.01 0.67 13.90
N SER A 117 -0.60 0.03 15.01
CA SER A 117 0.68 -0.65 15.08
C SER A 117 0.76 -1.81 14.08
N LYS A 118 -0.30 -2.63 13.97
CA LYS A 118 -0.40 -3.72 12.99
C LYS A 118 -0.27 -3.19 11.57
N TYR A 119 -0.98 -2.13 11.22
CA TYR A 119 -0.94 -1.56 9.87
C TYR A 119 0.39 -0.86 9.53
N ASP A 120 1.02 -0.25 10.52
CA ASP A 120 2.36 0.31 10.39
C ASP A 120 3.39 -0.81 10.10
N GLU A 121 3.32 -1.93 10.83
CA GLU A 121 4.16 -3.11 10.61
C GLU A 121 3.89 -3.80 9.27
N MET A 122 2.64 -3.75 8.77
CA MET A 122 2.27 -4.24 7.44
C MET A 122 2.63 -3.27 6.31
N GLY A 123 3.04 -2.04 6.63
CA GLY A 123 3.37 -0.99 5.67
C GLY A 123 2.19 -0.39 4.91
N VAL A 124 0.97 -0.52 5.45
CA VAL A 124 -0.27 0.05 4.87
C VAL A 124 -0.17 1.57 4.84
N LEU A 125 -0.49 2.22 3.71
CA LEU A 125 -0.33 3.67 3.56
C LEU A 125 -1.35 4.46 4.38
N PHE A 126 -2.61 4.03 4.32
CA PHE A 126 -3.71 4.72 4.99
C PHE A 126 -4.63 3.75 5.74
N ALA A 127 -4.97 4.08 6.98
CA ALA A 127 -6.03 3.40 7.72
C ALA A 127 -7.27 4.29 7.74
N VAL A 128 -8.39 3.80 7.21
CA VAL A 128 -9.69 4.47 7.20
C VAL A 128 -10.56 3.85 8.28
N LEU A 129 -11.10 4.68 9.17
CA LEU A 129 -12.05 4.27 10.19
C LEU A 129 -13.42 4.86 9.88
N VAL A 130 -14.40 3.98 9.70
CA VAL A 130 -15.82 4.31 9.50
C VAL A 130 -16.54 4.22 10.84
N THR A 131 -17.23 5.30 11.22
CA THR A 131 -17.87 5.46 12.54
C THR A 131 -19.32 5.91 12.37
N GLU A 132 -20.07 6.02 13.47
CA GLU A 132 -21.44 6.60 13.45
C GLU A 132 -21.49 7.97 12.76
N THR A 133 -20.49 8.81 12.99
CA THR A 133 -20.39 10.12 12.32
C THR A 133 -20.36 9.98 10.80
N THR A 134 -19.79 8.91 10.26
CA THR A 134 -19.81 8.65 8.82
C THR A 134 -21.22 8.36 8.31
N LEU A 135 -22.07 7.70 9.11
CA LEU A 135 -23.47 7.48 8.76
C LEU A 135 -24.28 8.78 8.83
N GLU A 136 -23.96 9.66 9.77
CA GLU A 136 -24.68 10.93 9.97
C GLU A 136 -24.32 12.00 8.93
N ASN A 137 -23.03 12.18 8.64
CA ASN A 137 -22.53 13.31 7.84
C ASN A 137 -21.53 12.92 6.74
N GLY A 138 -21.27 11.63 6.54
CA GLY A 138 -20.39 11.13 5.48
C GLY A 138 -18.89 11.30 5.77
N LEU A 139 -18.47 11.77 6.95
CA LEU A 139 -17.06 11.95 7.30
C LEU A 139 -16.45 10.68 7.90
N ALA A 140 -15.38 10.20 7.29
CA ALA A 140 -14.55 9.09 7.78
C ALA A 140 -13.20 9.62 8.27
N HIS A 141 -12.58 8.92 9.22
CA HIS A 141 -11.24 9.24 9.68
C HIS A 141 -10.20 8.55 8.81
N LEU A 142 -9.20 9.28 8.35
CA LEU A 142 -8.06 8.77 7.61
C LEU A 142 -6.78 9.00 8.42
N ARG A 143 -6.00 7.95 8.66
CA ARG A 143 -4.66 8.07 9.28
C ARG A 143 -3.59 7.73 8.25
N SER A 144 -2.59 8.60 8.11
CA SER A 144 -1.39 8.34 7.30
C SER A 144 -0.34 7.53 8.07
N ARG A 145 0.28 6.55 7.42
CA ARG A 145 1.44 5.79 7.93
C ARG A 145 2.65 6.68 8.21
N ASP A 146 2.95 7.58 7.29
CA ASP A 146 4.22 8.31 7.28
C ASP A 146 4.23 9.43 8.33
N THR A 147 3.12 10.16 8.46
CA THR A 147 2.99 11.27 9.41
C THR A 147 2.30 10.88 10.72
N THR A 148 1.60 9.74 10.76
CA THR A 148 0.72 9.31 11.87
C THR A 148 -0.46 10.25 12.16
N MET A 149 -0.62 11.30 11.37
CA MET A 149 -1.69 12.27 11.53
C MET A 149 -3.03 11.67 11.13
N LYS A 150 -4.07 12.11 11.84
CA LYS A 150 -5.48 11.74 11.60
C LYS A 150 -6.19 12.94 11.00
N GLU A 151 -6.83 12.73 9.87
CA GLU A 151 -7.64 13.73 9.18
C GLU A 151 -9.06 13.20 9.03
N MET A 152 -10.02 14.11 8.86
CA MET A 152 -11.39 13.74 8.50
C MET A 152 -11.61 14.09 7.04
N MET A 153 -12.17 13.16 6.27
CA MET A 153 -12.57 13.42 4.90
C MET A 153 -13.91 12.77 4.59
N HIS A 154 -14.63 13.38 3.66
CA HIS A 154 -15.86 12.80 3.16
C HIS A 154 -15.56 11.48 2.44
N ILE A 155 -16.33 10.43 2.72
CA ILE A 155 -16.08 9.07 2.23
C ILE A 155 -15.98 9.02 0.70
N SER A 156 -16.77 9.82 -0.01
CA SER A 156 -16.74 9.90 -1.48
C SER A 156 -15.44 10.47 -2.06
N LYS A 157 -14.61 11.14 -1.25
CA LYS A 157 -13.32 11.70 -1.68
C LYS A 157 -12.14 10.77 -1.40
N VAL A 158 -12.34 9.72 -0.58
CA VAL A 158 -11.28 8.78 -0.18
C VAL A 158 -10.63 8.14 -1.40
N ARG A 159 -11.44 7.64 -2.34
CA ARG A 159 -10.96 7.01 -3.57
C ARG A 159 -10.05 7.94 -4.37
N GLU A 160 -10.55 9.12 -4.73
CA GLU A 160 -9.80 10.09 -5.55
C GLU A 160 -8.49 10.51 -4.88
N PHE A 161 -8.54 10.74 -3.56
CA PHE A 161 -7.36 11.06 -2.77
C PHE A 161 -6.29 9.98 -2.86
N VAL A 162 -6.65 8.70 -2.65
CA VAL A 162 -5.69 7.59 -2.68
C VAL A 162 -5.10 7.39 -4.09
N ILE A 163 -5.93 7.49 -5.14
CA ILE A 163 -5.45 7.39 -6.53
C ILE A 163 -4.42 8.48 -6.82
N LYS A 164 -4.74 9.73 -6.46
CA LYS A 164 -3.86 10.88 -6.69
C LYS A 164 -2.56 10.74 -5.90
N TYR A 165 -2.62 10.25 -4.66
CA TYR A 165 -1.43 10.02 -3.84
C TYR A 165 -0.48 8.99 -4.47
N ILE A 166 -1.01 7.85 -4.92
CA ILE A 166 -0.20 6.79 -5.55
C ILE A 166 0.36 7.25 -6.89
N ALA A 167 -0.43 7.94 -7.71
CA ALA A 167 0.01 8.46 -9.01
C ALA A 167 1.14 9.49 -8.87
N ALA A 168 1.03 10.40 -7.89
CA ALA A 168 2.07 11.37 -7.59
C ALA A 168 3.37 10.70 -7.13
N ALA A 169 3.27 9.65 -6.31
CA ALA A 169 4.44 8.89 -5.85
C ALA A 169 5.12 8.10 -6.99
N GLY A 170 4.37 7.60 -7.97
CA GLY A 170 4.94 6.90 -9.12
C GLY A 170 5.61 7.79 -10.17
N SER A 171 5.44 9.12 -10.04
CA SER A 171 6.02 10.11 -10.96
C SER A 171 7.31 10.73 -10.43
N ALA A 172 7.69 10.41 -9.19
CA ALA A 172 8.90 10.87 -8.51
C ALA A 172 10.01 9.81 -8.59
#